data_AF-A0A973HQ36-F1
#
_entry.id   AF-A0A973HQ36-F1
#
_cell.length_a   1.000
_cell.length_b   1.000
_cell.length_c   1.000
_cell.angle_alpha   90.00
_cell.angle_beta   90.00
_cell.angle_gamma   90.00
#
_symmetry.space_group_name_H-M   'P 1'
#
loop_
_entity.id
_entity.type
_entity.pdbx_description
1 polymer ?
#
loop_
_entity_poly.entity_id
_entity_poly.type
_entity_poly.pdbx_seq_one_letter_code
_entity_poly.pdbx_strand_id
1 'polypeptide(L)'
;MEFKFLIPMILSLAVMIWGILQLRQGKDFGRIVSGVAGALCVFLAICSAVYSMYFKKAIVRGKQTAVTHSFLQIKHEVFGKHVAEKQKGKKAIIIYDKPGDSEIEKTNHKLTVEEFKKQISGSIEIVGKYEWVYENTDVANIEQNLLTANKLEDILRSFNGFDLIISFIGLPIDFKNMSYWRRNYRNRIPQFVILNSNPREFKPAIVAGHFVSILAKKPIRIDHDAPVPDDPNTAFDSRFIIITPENVDALHKQYPHLFIKGE
;
A
#
# COMPACT_ATOMS: atom_id res chain seq x y z
N MET A 1 -30.38 -1.01 1.42
CA MET A 1 -31.17 -2.19 1.06
C MET A 1 -31.12 -2.31 -0.46
N GLU A 2 -30.64 -3.41 -1.03
CA GLU A 2 -30.56 -3.51 -2.49
C GLU A 2 -31.96 -3.67 -3.09
N PHE A 3 -32.19 -3.06 -4.27
CA PHE A 3 -33.48 -3.11 -4.97
C PHE A 3 -34.03 -4.53 -5.16
N LYS A 4 -33.14 -5.53 -5.26
CA LYS A 4 -33.47 -6.95 -5.44
C LYS A 4 -34.23 -7.57 -4.25
N PHE A 5 -34.00 -7.10 -3.02
CA PHE A 5 -34.72 -7.58 -1.83
C PHE A 5 -35.83 -6.63 -1.40
N LEU A 6 -35.70 -5.33 -1.73
CA LEU A 6 -36.69 -4.32 -1.39
C LEU A 6 -38.04 -4.56 -2.07
N ILE A 7 -38.04 -4.85 -3.38
CA ILE A 7 -39.27 -5.09 -4.15
C ILE A 7 -40.07 -6.29 -3.60
N PRO A 8 -39.49 -7.49 -3.40
CA PRO A 8 -40.25 -8.62 -2.85
C PRO A 8 -40.64 -8.44 -1.38
N MET A 9 -39.90 -7.64 -0.60
CA MET A 9 -40.32 -7.26 0.76
C MET A 9 -41.54 -6.35 0.74
N ILE A 10 -41.56 -5.34 -0.14
CA ILE A 10 -42.72 -4.43 -0.30
C ILE A 10 -43.95 -5.21 -0.76
N LEU A 11 -43.78 -6.14 -1.72
CA LEU A 11 -44.87 -7.00 -2.18
C LEU A 11 -45.40 -7.92 -1.07
N SER A 12 -44.49 -8.56 -0.32
CA SER A 12 -44.88 -9.37 0.85
C SER A 12 -45.61 -8.54 1.91
N LEU A 13 -45.18 -7.31 2.15
CA LEU A 13 -45.83 -6.39 3.08
C LEU A 13 -47.23 -6.00 2.57
N ALA A 14 -47.38 -5.71 1.28
CA ALA A 14 -48.68 -5.39 0.68
C ALA A 14 -49.65 -6.57 0.77
N VAL A 15 -49.20 -7.80 0.50
CA VAL A 15 -50.00 -9.03 0.65
C VAL A 15 -50.37 -9.27 2.10
N MET A 16 -49.46 -8.99 3.04
CA MET A 16 -49.72 -9.10 4.47
C MET A 16 -50.81 -8.10 4.91
N ILE A 17 -50.71 -6.83 4.51
CA ILE A 17 -51.71 -5.79 4.79
C ILE A 17 -53.06 -6.18 4.19
N TRP A 18 -53.08 -6.65 2.94
CA TRP A 18 -54.30 -7.11 2.29
C TRP A 18 -54.93 -8.30 3.03
N GLY A 19 -54.14 -9.29 3.46
CA GLY A 19 -54.61 -10.42 4.26
C GLY A 19 -55.24 -9.97 5.60
N ILE A 20 -54.64 -9.00 6.28
CA ILE A 20 -55.19 -8.39 7.50
C ILE A 20 -56.53 -7.69 7.22
N LEU A 21 -56.66 -6.98 6.09
CA LEU A 21 -57.91 -6.35 5.70
C LEU A 21 -59.02 -7.37 5.41
N GLN A 22 -58.71 -8.50 4.75
CA GLN A 22 -59.67 -9.57 4.52
C GLN A 22 -60.10 -10.26 5.83
N LEU A 23 -59.17 -10.43 6.77
CA LEU A 23 -59.48 -10.97 8.10
C LEU A 23 -60.44 -10.05 8.87
N ARG A 24 -60.26 -8.72 8.77
CA ARG A 24 -61.19 -7.74 9.37
C ARG A 24 -62.58 -7.77 8.74
N GLN A 25 -62.72 -8.28 7.51
CA GLN A 25 -64.01 -8.50 6.85
C GLN A 25 -64.63 -9.87 7.21
N GLY A 26 -64.05 -10.61 8.16
CA GLY A 26 -64.56 -11.91 8.60
C GLY A 26 -64.18 -13.09 7.70
N LYS A 27 -63.21 -12.92 6.79
CA LYS A 27 -62.74 -14.01 5.92
C LYS A 27 -61.55 -14.73 6.55
N ASP A 28 -61.75 -15.98 6.96
CA ASP A 28 -60.77 -16.76 7.72
C ASP A 28 -59.45 -17.02 6.98
N PHE A 29 -59.46 -17.08 5.64
CA PHE A 29 -58.24 -17.26 4.86
C PHE A 29 -57.24 -16.10 5.02
N GLY A 30 -57.72 -14.91 5.43
CA GLY A 30 -56.88 -13.74 5.67
C GLY A 30 -55.78 -13.99 6.68
N ARG A 31 -56.04 -14.83 7.69
CA ARG A 31 -55.06 -15.23 8.73
C ARG A 31 -53.89 -16.03 8.16
N ILE A 32 -54.19 -16.96 7.25
CA ILE A 32 -53.18 -17.80 6.59
C ILE A 32 -52.32 -16.93 5.66
N VAL A 33 -52.97 -16.09 4.83
CA VAL A 33 -52.27 -15.21 3.89
C VAL A 33 -51.37 -14.21 4.62
N SER A 34 -51.85 -13.56 5.69
CA SER A 34 -51.03 -12.63 6.47
C SER A 34 -49.88 -13.33 7.20
N GLY A 35 -50.10 -14.54 7.71
CA GLY A 35 -49.07 -15.33 8.39
C GLY A 35 -47.93 -15.75 7.45
N VAL A 36 -48.26 -16.29 6.28
CA VAL A 36 -47.28 -16.69 5.26
C VAL A 36 -46.52 -15.48 4.72
N ALA A 37 -47.23 -14.40 4.38
CA ALA A 37 -46.61 -13.18 3.88
C ALA A 37 -45.71 -12.50 4.94
N GLY A 38 -46.11 -12.51 6.21
CA GLY A 38 -45.29 -12.04 7.32
C GLY A 38 -44.02 -12.87 7.50
N ALA A 39 -44.13 -14.20 7.50
CA ALA A 39 -42.99 -15.10 7.58
C ALA A 39 -42.01 -14.90 6.40
N LEU A 40 -42.53 -14.73 5.18
CA LEU A 40 -41.73 -14.45 3.99
C LEU A 40 -41.00 -13.10 4.09
N CYS A 41 -41.67 -12.06 4.61
CA CYS A 41 -41.05 -10.75 4.81
C CYS A 41 -39.88 -10.82 5.80
N VAL A 42 -40.06 -11.53 6.92
CA VAL A 42 -38.99 -11.75 7.92
C VAL A 42 -37.83 -12.55 7.31
N PHE A 43 -38.13 -13.61 6.56
CA PHE A 43 -37.12 -14.41 5.88
C PHE A 43 -36.29 -13.57 4.89
N LEU A 44 -36.94 -12.76 4.05
CA LEU A 44 -36.26 -11.87 3.11
C LEU A 44 -35.41 -10.82 3.82
N ALA A 45 -35.86 -10.29 4.96
CA ALA A 45 -35.09 -9.37 5.76
C ALA A 45 -33.81 -10.04 6.32
N ILE A 46 -33.91 -11.27 6.82
CA ILE A 46 -32.76 -12.06 7.28
C ILE A 46 -31.81 -12.34 6.11
N CYS A 47 -32.31 -12.80 4.96
CA CYS A 47 -31.48 -13.04 3.77
C CYS A 47 -30.76 -11.76 3.31
N SER A 48 -31.44 -10.61 3.29
CA SER A 48 -30.82 -9.32 2.96
C SER A 48 -29.74 -8.94 3.97
N ALA A 49 -29.97 -9.17 5.27
CA ALA A 49 -29.00 -8.90 6.31
C ALA A 49 -27.75 -9.78 6.16
N VAL A 50 -27.93 -11.10 6.00
CA VAL A 50 -26.85 -12.08 5.77
C VAL A 50 -26.08 -11.74 4.48
N TYR A 51 -26.77 -11.45 3.38
CA TYR A 51 -26.14 -11.05 2.12
C TYR A 51 -25.27 -9.80 2.29
N SER A 52 -25.80 -8.77 2.98
CA SER A 52 -25.05 -7.54 3.23
C SER A 52 -23.84 -7.72 4.15
N MET A 53 -23.96 -8.60 5.16
CA MET A 53 -22.87 -8.85 6.12
C MET A 53 -21.74 -9.67 5.51
N TYR A 54 -22.06 -10.73 4.78
CA TYR A 54 -21.06 -11.68 4.32
C TYR A 54 -20.63 -11.42 2.88
N PHE A 55 -21.58 -11.33 1.95
CA PHE A 55 -21.25 -11.27 0.51
C PHE A 55 -20.83 -9.87 0.07
N LYS A 56 -21.58 -8.83 0.45
CA LYS A 56 -21.23 -7.46 0.05
C LYS A 56 -19.87 -7.03 0.59
N LYS A 57 -19.58 -7.34 1.86
CA LYS A 57 -18.26 -7.07 2.46
C LYS A 57 -17.15 -7.85 1.76
N ALA A 58 -17.38 -9.13 1.41
CA ALA A 58 -16.39 -9.93 0.69
C ALA A 58 -16.09 -9.38 -0.71
N ILE A 59 -17.12 -9.00 -1.48
CA ILE A 59 -16.96 -8.41 -2.82
C ILE A 59 -16.21 -7.09 -2.76
N VAL A 60 -16.59 -6.20 -1.84
CA VAL A 60 -15.92 -4.90 -1.66
C VAL A 60 -14.45 -5.10 -1.25
N ARG A 61 -14.18 -5.99 -0.30
CA ARG A 61 -12.81 -6.34 0.10
C ARG A 61 -12.01 -6.89 -1.08
N GLY A 62 -12.56 -7.84 -1.84
CA GLY A 62 -11.89 -8.43 -3.00
C GLY A 62 -11.54 -7.39 -4.06
N LYS A 63 -12.46 -6.48 -4.38
CA LYS A 63 -12.22 -5.38 -5.31
C LYS A 63 -11.12 -4.44 -4.79
N GLN A 64 -11.18 -4.06 -3.51
CA GLN A 64 -10.19 -3.16 -2.90
C GLN A 64 -8.80 -3.79 -2.84
N THR A 65 -8.71 -5.10 -2.55
CA THR A 65 -7.45 -5.85 -2.60
C THR A 65 -6.86 -5.88 -4.01
N ALA A 66 -7.67 -6.16 -5.04
CA ALA A 66 -7.21 -6.17 -6.43
C ALA A 66 -6.68 -4.81 -6.89
N VAL A 67 -7.39 -3.72 -6.56
CA VAL A 67 -6.94 -2.35 -6.82
C VAL A 67 -5.62 -2.08 -6.09
N THR A 68 -5.53 -2.47 -4.82
CA THR A 68 -4.30 -2.28 -4.02
C THR A 68 -3.11 -3.03 -4.62
N HIS A 69 -3.28 -4.29 -5.01
CA HIS A 69 -2.23 -5.10 -5.64
C HIS A 69 -1.79 -4.49 -6.98
N SER A 70 -2.74 -4.01 -7.79
CA SER A 70 -2.44 -3.37 -9.07
C SER A 70 -1.57 -2.12 -8.89
N PHE A 71 -1.97 -1.21 -7.98
CA PHE A 71 -1.15 -0.05 -7.66
C PHE A 71 0.18 -0.41 -7.00
N LEU A 72 0.24 -1.50 -6.23
CA LEU A 72 1.48 -1.97 -5.63
C LEU A 72 2.48 -2.40 -6.69
N GLN A 73 2.03 -3.17 -7.68
CA GLN A 73 2.84 -3.62 -8.81
C GLN A 73 3.27 -2.44 -9.68
N ILE A 74 2.33 -1.61 -10.15
CA ILE A 74 2.58 -0.44 -11.01
C ILE A 74 3.61 0.50 -10.37
N LYS A 75 3.48 0.74 -9.06
CA LYS A 75 4.41 1.58 -8.30
C LYS A 75 5.85 1.10 -8.42
N HIS A 76 6.10 -0.19 -8.24
CA HIS A 76 7.45 -0.75 -8.28
C HIS A 76 7.94 -0.97 -9.72
N GLU A 77 7.02 -1.20 -10.65
CA GLU A 77 7.33 -1.27 -12.08
C GLU A 77 7.86 0.07 -12.60
N VAL A 78 7.08 1.14 -12.48
CA VAL A 78 7.42 2.47 -13.00
C VAL A 78 8.65 3.03 -12.29
N PHE A 79 8.72 2.89 -10.96
CA PHE A 79 9.88 3.34 -10.19
C PHE A 79 11.14 2.51 -10.50
N GLY A 80 11.00 1.20 -10.67
CA GLY A 80 12.11 0.32 -11.04
C GLY A 80 12.70 0.68 -12.39
N LYS A 81 11.85 0.94 -13.41
CA LYS A 81 12.28 1.43 -14.73
C LYS A 81 13.05 2.75 -14.63
N HIS A 82 12.51 3.73 -13.87
CA HIS A 82 13.18 5.00 -13.63
C HIS A 82 14.59 4.83 -13.04
N VAL A 83 14.73 3.95 -12.03
CA VAL A 83 16.02 3.67 -11.39
C VAL A 83 16.97 2.96 -12.36
N ALA A 84 16.49 1.96 -13.10
CA ALA A 84 17.27 1.21 -14.08
C ALA A 84 17.88 2.12 -15.16
N GLU A 85 17.09 3.06 -15.67
CA GLU A 85 17.52 4.03 -16.68
C GLU A 85 18.58 4.99 -16.14
N LYS A 86 18.36 5.56 -14.94
CA LYS A 86 19.27 6.56 -14.36
C LYS A 86 20.58 5.97 -13.82
N GLN A 87 20.58 4.70 -13.42
CA GLN A 87 21.69 4.10 -12.67
C GLN A 87 22.33 2.91 -13.38
N LYS A 88 22.30 2.90 -14.71
CA LYS A 88 22.88 1.84 -15.52
C LYS A 88 24.37 1.60 -15.22
N GLY A 89 24.76 0.33 -15.08
CA GLY A 89 26.13 -0.11 -14.83
C GLY A 89 26.59 0.00 -13.38
N LYS A 90 25.71 0.41 -12.45
CA LYS A 90 26.02 0.50 -11.02
C LYS A 90 25.89 -0.85 -10.33
N LYS A 91 26.64 -0.99 -9.23
CA LYS A 91 26.52 -2.12 -8.31
C LYS A 91 25.63 -1.73 -7.14
N ALA A 92 24.66 -2.56 -6.79
CA ALA A 92 23.70 -2.27 -5.74
C ALA A 92 23.66 -3.38 -4.69
N ILE A 93 23.43 -2.98 -3.45
CA ILE A 93 22.86 -3.85 -2.43
C ILE A 93 21.36 -3.57 -2.30
N ILE A 94 20.57 -4.60 -2.00
CA ILE A 94 19.14 -4.46 -1.75
C ILE A 94 18.83 -4.89 -0.31
N ILE A 95 18.11 -4.03 0.41
CA ILE A 95 17.65 -4.26 1.77
C ILE A 95 16.12 -4.28 1.77
N TYR A 96 15.52 -5.35 2.27
CA TYR A 96 14.08 -5.54 2.28
C TYR A 96 13.59 -6.34 3.48
N ASP A 97 12.34 -6.15 3.86
CA ASP A 97 11.71 -6.96 4.92
C ASP A 97 11.56 -8.42 4.46
N LYS A 98 11.93 -9.34 5.35
CA LYS A 98 11.60 -10.76 5.17
C LYS A 98 10.07 -10.89 5.14
N PRO A 99 9.48 -11.51 4.10
CA PRO A 99 8.05 -11.73 4.08
C PRO A 99 7.66 -12.67 5.23
N GLY A 100 6.52 -12.37 5.87
CA GLY A 100 5.90 -13.31 6.79
C GLY A 100 5.33 -14.54 6.06
N ASP A 101 4.80 -15.48 6.83
CA ASP A 101 4.36 -16.78 6.31
C ASP A 101 3.00 -16.74 5.62
N SER A 102 2.25 -15.63 5.74
CA SER A 102 0.93 -15.52 5.12
C SER A 102 1.01 -15.32 3.60
N GLU A 103 0.02 -15.85 2.88
CA GLU A 103 -0.05 -15.69 1.41
C GLU A 103 -0.16 -14.22 0.97
N ILE A 104 -0.76 -13.37 1.80
CA ILE A 104 -0.86 -11.93 1.54
C ILE A 104 0.53 -11.29 1.59
N GLU A 105 1.34 -11.63 2.60
CA GLU A 105 2.70 -11.09 2.74
C GLU A 105 3.61 -11.57 1.61
N LYS A 106 3.55 -12.86 1.25
CA LYS A 106 4.27 -13.41 0.09
C LYS A 106 3.85 -12.74 -1.21
N THR A 107 2.55 -12.52 -1.40
CA THR A 107 2.02 -11.81 -2.59
C THR A 107 2.53 -10.37 -2.62
N ASN A 108 2.47 -9.64 -1.51
CA ASN A 108 2.99 -8.29 -1.43
C ASN A 108 4.49 -8.22 -1.71
N HIS A 109 5.28 -9.15 -1.16
CA HIS A 109 6.72 -9.24 -1.43
C HIS A 109 6.99 -9.44 -2.92
N LYS A 110 6.26 -10.35 -3.58
CA LYS A 110 6.35 -10.57 -5.03
C LYS A 110 6.02 -9.30 -5.82
N LEU A 111 4.94 -8.61 -5.47
CA LEU A 111 4.49 -7.37 -6.14
C LEU A 111 5.36 -6.14 -5.81
N THR A 112 6.30 -6.25 -4.88
CA THR A 112 7.18 -5.16 -4.45
C THR A 112 8.63 -5.42 -4.81
N VAL A 113 9.30 -6.28 -4.05
CA VAL A 113 10.73 -6.55 -4.12
C VAL A 113 11.06 -7.26 -5.43
N GLU A 114 10.33 -8.33 -5.78
CA GLU A 114 10.60 -9.09 -7.00
C GLU A 114 10.24 -8.31 -8.27
N GLU A 115 9.11 -7.60 -8.29
CA GLU A 115 8.75 -6.75 -9.43
C GLU A 115 9.80 -5.65 -9.65
N PHE A 116 10.24 -4.96 -8.59
CA PHE A 116 11.29 -3.95 -8.72
C PHE A 116 12.62 -4.56 -9.21
N LYS A 117 13.04 -5.70 -8.61
CA LYS A 117 14.26 -6.42 -9.02
C LYS A 117 14.22 -6.79 -10.49
N LYS A 118 13.06 -7.23 -10.99
CA LYS A 118 12.87 -7.54 -12.41
C LYS A 118 13.14 -6.32 -13.29
N GLN A 119 12.68 -5.13 -12.91
CA GLN A 119 12.89 -3.92 -13.70
C GLN A 119 14.34 -3.44 -13.73
N ILE A 120 15.08 -3.61 -12.63
CA ILE A 120 16.50 -3.19 -12.57
C ILE A 120 17.47 -4.26 -13.11
N SER A 121 16.99 -5.50 -13.30
CA SER A 121 17.80 -6.60 -13.81
C SER A 121 18.37 -6.28 -15.19
N GLY A 122 19.66 -6.53 -15.38
CA GLY A 122 20.39 -6.22 -16.62
C GLY A 122 20.88 -4.77 -16.73
N SER A 123 20.34 -3.84 -15.94
CA SER A 123 20.83 -2.46 -15.86
C SER A 123 21.70 -2.22 -14.63
N ILE A 124 21.38 -2.86 -13.50
CA ILE A 124 22.08 -2.73 -12.22
C ILE A 124 22.52 -4.11 -11.75
N GLU A 125 23.78 -4.24 -11.33
CA GLU A 125 24.33 -5.49 -10.79
C GLU A 125 24.01 -5.58 -9.29
N ILE A 126 23.26 -6.60 -8.86
CA ILE A 126 22.96 -6.82 -7.44
C ILE A 126 24.10 -7.62 -6.82
N VAL A 127 24.97 -6.96 -6.05
CA VAL A 127 26.15 -7.56 -5.40
C VAL A 127 25.88 -8.02 -3.97
N GLY A 128 24.73 -7.65 -3.40
CA GLY A 128 24.37 -8.00 -2.04
C GLY A 128 22.86 -7.92 -1.81
N LYS A 129 22.37 -8.76 -0.89
CA LYS A 129 20.98 -8.77 -0.44
C LYS A 129 20.98 -8.92 1.07
N TYR A 130 20.18 -8.13 1.75
CA TYR A 130 19.97 -8.25 3.19
C TYR A 130 18.47 -8.31 3.48
N GLU A 131 18.07 -9.39 4.16
CA GLU A 131 16.69 -9.58 4.60
C GLU A 131 16.57 -9.10 6.04
N TRP A 132 15.80 -8.04 6.24
CA TRP A 132 15.50 -7.52 7.57
C TRP A 132 14.44 -8.39 8.24
N VAL A 133 14.76 -8.90 9.43
CA VAL A 133 13.87 -9.71 10.25
C VAL A 133 13.53 -8.92 11.49
N TYR A 134 12.23 -8.73 11.75
CA TYR A 134 11.76 -8.16 13.01
C TYR A 134 11.87 -9.25 14.09
N GLU A 135 12.74 -9.05 15.06
CA GLU A 135 13.08 -10.04 16.09
C GLU A 135 11.97 -10.23 17.13
N ASN A 136 11.08 -9.25 17.33
CA ASN A 136 9.96 -9.36 18.28
C ASN A 136 8.81 -8.39 17.94
N THR A 137 7.56 -8.84 17.87
CA THR A 137 6.40 -7.94 17.70
C THR A 137 5.83 -7.42 19.02
N ASP A 138 6.43 -7.80 20.15
CA ASP A 138 6.04 -7.31 21.47
C ASP A 138 6.27 -5.80 21.58
N VAL A 139 5.19 -5.09 21.90
CA VAL A 139 5.12 -3.62 21.99
C VAL A 139 6.14 -3.09 23.01
N ALA A 140 6.49 -3.91 24.01
CA ALA A 140 7.50 -3.58 25.02
C ALA A 140 8.93 -3.44 24.46
N ASN A 141 9.24 -4.01 23.29
CA ASN A 141 10.59 -4.03 22.69
C ASN A 141 10.65 -3.38 21.31
N ILE A 142 9.73 -2.47 20.97
CA ILE A 142 9.69 -1.80 19.66
C ILE A 142 11.05 -1.18 19.30
N GLU A 143 11.76 -0.58 20.25
CA GLU A 143 13.06 0.05 20.01
C GLU A 143 14.13 -0.93 19.51
N GLN A 144 14.10 -2.19 19.96
CA GLN A 144 15.04 -3.22 19.49
C GLN A 144 14.78 -3.61 18.04
N ASN A 145 13.56 -3.40 17.55
CA ASN A 145 13.13 -3.71 16.19
C ASN A 145 13.26 -2.54 15.20
N LEU A 146 13.62 -1.35 15.69
CA LEU A 146 13.87 -0.21 14.82
C LEU A 146 15.22 -0.35 14.12
N LEU A 147 15.23 0.00 12.83
CA LEU A 147 16.46 0.20 12.10
C LEU A 147 17.16 1.46 12.64
N THR A 148 18.32 1.30 13.27
CA THR A 148 19.19 2.39 13.71
C THR A 148 20.37 2.59 12.76
N ALA A 149 20.99 3.76 12.81
CA ALA A 149 22.13 4.12 11.97
C ALA A 149 23.27 3.10 12.13
N ASN A 150 23.56 2.69 13.36
CA ASN A 150 24.58 1.68 13.66
C ASN A 150 24.23 0.31 13.05
N LYS A 151 22.98 -0.16 13.21
CA LYS A 151 22.55 -1.45 12.63
C LYS A 151 22.65 -1.43 11.11
N LEU A 152 22.19 -0.35 10.46
CA LEU A 152 22.35 -0.21 9.02
C LEU A 152 23.83 -0.22 8.62
N GLU A 153 24.69 0.51 9.33
CA GLU A 153 26.13 0.51 9.03
C GLU A 153 26.79 -0.86 9.17
N ASP A 154 26.42 -1.64 10.19
CA ASP A 154 26.94 -2.99 10.37
C ASP A 154 26.50 -3.91 9.23
N ILE A 155 25.26 -3.77 8.75
CA ILE A 155 24.78 -4.43 7.52
C ILE A 155 25.66 -4.01 6.34
N LEU A 156 25.87 -2.70 6.14
CA LEU A 156 26.64 -2.18 5.01
C LEU A 156 28.10 -2.66 5.01
N ARG A 157 28.72 -2.85 6.19
CA ARG A 157 30.10 -3.35 6.33
C ARG A 157 30.25 -4.80 5.87
N SER A 158 29.18 -5.59 5.84
CA SER A 158 29.20 -6.97 5.33
C SER A 158 29.30 -7.05 3.80
N PHE A 159 29.12 -5.92 3.10
CA PHE A 159 29.18 -5.83 1.65
C PHE A 159 30.33 -4.93 1.21
N ASN A 160 30.95 -5.25 0.08
CA ASN A 160 32.04 -4.46 -0.51
C ASN A 160 31.74 -4.16 -1.98
N GLY A 161 32.25 -3.02 -2.47
CA GLY A 161 32.25 -2.71 -3.90
C GLY A 161 30.86 -2.41 -4.50
N PHE A 162 30.01 -1.69 -3.79
CA PHE A 162 28.72 -1.21 -4.28
C PHE A 162 28.68 0.31 -4.42
N ASP A 163 27.83 0.80 -5.32
CA ASP A 163 27.57 2.21 -5.58
C ASP A 163 26.20 2.67 -5.06
N LEU A 164 25.28 1.73 -4.85
CA LEU A 164 23.89 2.01 -4.50
C LEU A 164 23.41 1.17 -3.32
N ILE A 165 22.59 1.80 -2.48
CA ILE A 165 21.84 1.15 -1.42
C ILE A 165 20.36 1.28 -1.76
N ILE A 166 19.72 0.17 -2.13
CA ILE A 166 18.29 0.12 -2.45
C ILE A 166 17.55 -0.37 -1.21
N SER A 167 16.84 0.52 -0.52
CA SER A 167 16.15 0.19 0.72
C SER A 167 14.63 0.23 0.55
N PHE A 168 14.00 -0.92 0.79
CA PHE A 168 12.53 -1.04 0.89
C PHE A 168 12.00 -0.73 2.29
N ILE A 169 12.89 -0.72 3.29
CA ILE A 169 12.57 -0.50 4.70
C ILE A 169 12.78 0.96 5.13
N GLY A 170 13.10 1.85 4.17
CA GLY A 170 13.36 3.26 4.43
C GLY A 170 14.77 3.53 4.96
N LEU A 171 14.88 4.60 5.73
CA LEU A 171 16.11 4.98 6.42
C LEU A 171 16.01 4.65 7.91
N PRO A 172 17.15 4.57 8.62
CA PRO A 172 17.15 4.47 10.06
C PRO A 172 16.41 5.64 10.71
N ILE A 173 15.80 5.41 11.88
CA ILE A 173 15.10 6.47 12.62
C ILE A 173 16.02 7.64 12.98
N ASP A 174 17.28 7.34 13.24
CA ASP A 174 18.35 8.27 13.59
C ASP A 174 19.32 8.47 12.42
N PHE A 175 18.84 8.42 11.17
CA PHE A 175 19.66 8.50 9.96
C PHE A 175 20.67 9.66 9.93
N LYS A 176 20.36 10.78 10.61
CA LYS A 176 21.26 11.95 10.72
C LYS A 176 22.57 11.62 11.45
N ASN A 177 22.58 10.57 12.26
CA ASN A 177 23.74 10.07 12.98
C ASN A 177 24.60 9.11 12.16
N MET A 178 24.18 8.73 10.94
CA MET A 178 24.99 7.87 10.09
C MET A 178 26.37 8.49 9.86
N SER A 179 27.41 7.78 10.28
CA SER A 179 28.80 8.11 9.96
C SER A 179 29.03 8.11 8.45
N TYR A 180 28.26 7.30 7.72
CA TYR A 180 28.28 7.22 6.26
C TYR A 180 28.08 8.57 5.57
N TRP A 181 27.18 9.41 6.10
CA TRP A 181 26.89 10.73 5.54
C TRP A 181 27.95 11.77 5.90
N ARG A 182 28.67 11.54 6.99
CA ARG A 182 29.69 12.44 7.54
C ARG A 182 31.09 12.14 7.02
N ARG A 183 31.32 10.94 6.46
CA ARG A 183 32.61 10.58 5.88
C ARG A 183 32.79 11.27 4.52
N ASN A 184 33.85 12.07 4.42
CA ASN A 184 34.43 12.48 3.15
C ASN A 184 35.07 11.26 2.47
N TYR A 185 34.25 10.38 1.88
CA TYR A 185 34.75 9.42 0.90
C TYR A 185 35.27 10.24 -0.28
N ARG A 186 36.60 10.40 -0.35
CA ARG A 186 37.24 11.26 -1.35
C ARG A 186 36.85 10.95 -2.79
N ASN A 187 36.28 9.77 -3.10
CA ASN A 187 35.99 9.39 -4.49
C ASN A 187 34.68 8.60 -4.77
N ARG A 188 33.85 8.17 -3.79
CA ARG A 188 32.50 7.58 -4.05
C ARG A 188 31.73 7.37 -2.75
N ILE A 189 30.64 8.11 -2.55
CA ILE A 189 29.65 7.86 -1.50
C ILE A 189 28.51 7.08 -2.13
N PRO A 190 28.26 5.83 -1.73
CA PRO A 190 27.09 5.11 -2.19
C PRO A 190 25.80 5.85 -1.90
N GLN A 191 24.95 5.91 -2.91
CA GLN A 191 23.74 6.71 -2.88
C GLN A 191 22.54 5.83 -2.59
N PHE A 192 21.52 6.42 -1.97
CA PHE A 192 20.30 5.72 -1.61
C PHE A 192 19.24 5.80 -2.71
N VAL A 193 18.61 4.65 -2.96
CA VAL A 193 17.31 4.53 -3.61
C VAL A 193 16.34 4.07 -2.53
N ILE A 194 15.40 4.92 -2.15
CA ILE A 194 14.47 4.61 -1.07
C ILE A 194 13.08 4.33 -1.65
N LEU A 195 12.50 3.20 -1.25
CA LEU A 195 11.12 2.84 -1.56
C LEU A 195 10.23 3.02 -0.33
N ASN A 196 8.98 3.37 -0.58
CA ASN A 196 7.91 3.38 0.42
C ASN A 196 8.15 4.28 1.64
N SER A 197 8.95 5.35 1.49
CA SER A 197 9.29 6.22 2.61
C SER A 197 8.42 7.46 2.69
N ASN A 198 8.34 8.00 3.90
CA ASN A 198 7.85 9.34 4.16
C ASN A 198 9.05 10.30 4.04
N PRO A 199 9.12 11.15 2.99
CA PRO A 199 10.32 11.94 2.69
C PRO A 199 10.51 13.15 3.63
N ARG A 200 9.78 13.20 4.75
CA ARG A 200 9.93 14.24 5.76
C ARG A 200 11.37 14.31 6.22
N GLU A 201 11.88 15.52 6.34
CA GLU A 201 13.26 15.78 6.76
C GLU A 201 14.36 15.29 5.80
N PHE A 202 14.03 14.67 4.65
CA PHE A 202 15.05 14.18 3.71
C PHE A 202 15.62 15.28 2.81
N LYS A 203 14.94 16.43 2.68
CA LYS A 203 15.33 17.51 1.77
C LYS A 203 16.82 17.90 1.88
N PRO A 204 17.39 18.16 3.08
CA PRO A 204 18.82 18.51 3.18
C PRO A 204 19.74 17.40 2.65
N ALA A 205 19.40 16.14 2.91
CA ALA A 205 20.20 15.00 2.48
C ALA A 205 20.02 14.68 0.98
N ILE A 206 18.87 15.00 0.39
CA ILE A 206 18.65 14.97 -1.06
C ILE A 206 19.53 16.03 -1.75
N VAL A 207 19.52 17.26 -1.25
CA VAL A 207 20.35 18.36 -1.78
C VAL A 207 21.85 18.05 -1.62
N ALA A 208 22.25 17.38 -0.55
CA ALA A 208 23.62 16.91 -0.33
C ALA A 208 24.04 15.72 -1.23
N GLY A 209 23.14 15.21 -2.09
CA GLY A 209 23.46 14.16 -3.06
C GLY A 209 23.47 12.73 -2.49
N HIS A 210 22.96 12.52 -1.27
CA HIS A 210 22.89 11.19 -0.65
C HIS A 210 21.83 10.29 -1.28
N PHE A 211 20.86 10.85 -2.02
CA PHE A 211 19.80 10.09 -2.69
C PHE A 211 19.89 10.23 -4.20
N VAL A 212 19.72 9.11 -4.91
CA VAL A 212 19.40 9.12 -6.35
C VAL A 212 17.93 9.44 -6.55
N SER A 213 17.08 8.70 -5.84
CA SER A 213 15.64 8.78 -5.97
C SER A 213 14.93 8.24 -4.74
N ILE A 214 13.79 8.85 -4.42
CA ILE A 214 12.90 8.43 -3.35
C ILE A 214 11.51 8.27 -3.95
N LEU A 215 10.90 7.11 -3.73
CA LEU A 215 9.51 6.85 -4.06
C LEU A 215 8.63 7.18 -2.85
N ALA A 216 7.73 8.14 -3.01
CA ALA A 216 6.78 8.56 -1.98
C ALA A 216 5.33 8.58 -2.51
N LYS A 217 4.37 8.57 -1.60
CA LYS A 217 2.96 8.83 -1.93
C LYS A 217 2.76 10.33 -2.20
N LYS A 218 1.90 10.66 -3.17
CA LYS A 218 1.46 12.05 -3.35
C LYS A 218 0.71 12.52 -2.09
N PRO A 219 0.95 13.75 -1.61
CA PRO A 219 0.24 14.32 -0.47
C PRO A 219 -1.13 14.88 -0.92
N ILE A 220 -1.92 14.03 -1.57
CA ILE A 220 -3.27 14.36 -2.05
C ILE A 220 -4.28 13.37 -1.48
N ARG A 221 -5.55 13.76 -1.45
CA ARG A 221 -6.62 12.82 -1.10
C ARG A 221 -6.77 11.80 -2.23
N ILE A 222 -6.57 10.52 -1.90
CA ILE A 222 -6.72 9.42 -2.85
C ILE A 222 -8.16 8.92 -2.80
N ASP A 223 -8.80 8.85 -3.95
CA ASP A 223 -10.01 8.06 -4.11
C ASP A 223 -9.62 6.58 -4.25
N HIS A 224 -9.97 5.80 -3.24
CA HIS A 224 -9.67 4.37 -3.18
C HIS A 224 -10.67 3.53 -4.00
N ASP A 225 -11.81 4.11 -4.37
CA ASP A 225 -12.86 3.45 -5.16
C ASP A 225 -12.71 3.72 -6.67
N ALA A 226 -11.91 4.71 -7.03
CA ALA A 226 -11.58 5.01 -8.42
C ALA A 226 -10.90 3.80 -9.11
N PRO A 227 -11.27 3.51 -10.36
CA PRO A 227 -10.63 2.44 -11.13
C PRO A 227 -9.13 2.73 -11.34
N VAL A 228 -8.35 1.68 -11.48
CA VAL A 228 -6.93 1.79 -11.87
C VAL A 228 -6.90 2.22 -13.33
N PRO A 229 -6.21 3.32 -13.69
CA PRO A 229 -6.01 3.68 -15.09
C PRO A 229 -5.29 2.56 -15.86
N ASP A 230 -5.64 2.36 -17.14
CA ASP A 230 -5.04 1.31 -17.98
C ASP A 230 -3.55 1.58 -18.29
N ASP A 231 -3.17 2.86 -18.43
CA ASP A 231 -1.78 3.27 -18.61
C ASP A 231 -1.03 3.27 -17.26
N PRO A 232 0.06 2.48 -17.12
CA PRO A 232 0.80 2.38 -15.86
C PRO A 232 1.38 3.70 -15.36
N ASN A 233 1.81 4.60 -16.26
CA ASN A 233 2.37 5.89 -15.86
C ASN A 233 1.28 6.81 -15.30
N THR A 234 0.13 6.87 -15.97
CA THR A 234 -1.06 7.60 -15.50
C THR A 234 -1.53 7.07 -14.14
N ALA A 235 -1.57 5.74 -13.97
CA ALA A 235 -1.88 5.12 -12.70
C ALA A 235 -0.84 5.49 -11.62
N PHE A 236 0.45 5.40 -11.94
CA PHE A 236 1.52 5.81 -11.02
C PHE A 236 1.37 7.26 -10.58
N ASP A 237 1.23 8.18 -11.53
CA ASP A 237 1.13 9.62 -11.29
C ASP A 237 -0.14 9.98 -10.53
N SER A 238 -1.18 9.15 -10.54
CA SER A 238 -2.37 9.41 -9.72
C SER A 238 -2.12 9.27 -8.21
N ARG A 239 -1.08 8.53 -7.77
CA ARG A 239 -0.87 8.21 -6.35
C ARG A 239 0.54 8.40 -5.82
N PHE A 240 1.54 8.46 -6.69
CA PHE A 240 2.95 8.41 -6.30
C PHE A 240 3.76 9.55 -6.92
N ILE A 241 4.89 9.87 -6.29
CA ILE A 241 5.89 10.81 -6.80
C ILE A 241 7.26 10.18 -6.68
N ILE A 242 8.10 10.52 -7.65
CA ILE A 242 9.53 10.26 -7.60
C ILE A 242 10.22 11.57 -7.24
N ILE A 243 10.92 11.58 -6.11
CA ILE A 243 11.68 12.73 -5.62
C ILE A 243 13.15 12.48 -5.97
N THR A 244 13.78 13.44 -6.62
CA THR A 244 15.18 13.39 -7.03
C THR A 244 15.87 14.72 -6.69
N PRO A 245 17.21 14.78 -6.70
CA PRO A 245 17.92 16.05 -6.53
C PRO A 245 17.49 17.12 -7.54
N GLU A 246 17.11 16.72 -8.76
CA GLU A 246 16.72 17.65 -9.83
C GLU A 246 15.34 18.31 -9.59
N ASN A 247 14.43 17.64 -8.89
CA ASN A 247 13.04 18.11 -8.75
C ASN A 247 12.64 18.49 -7.32
N VAL A 248 13.49 18.26 -6.32
CA VAL A 248 13.15 18.43 -4.90
C VAL A 248 12.67 19.84 -4.55
N ASP A 249 13.25 20.87 -5.14
CA ASP A 249 12.83 22.25 -4.89
C ASP A 249 11.50 22.61 -5.56
N ALA A 250 11.26 22.11 -6.77
CA ALA A 250 9.97 22.27 -7.45
C ALA A 250 8.86 21.56 -6.66
N LEU A 251 9.12 20.33 -6.21
CA LEU A 251 8.20 19.56 -5.38
C LEU A 251 7.95 20.20 -4.02
N HIS A 252 8.96 20.81 -3.39
CA HIS A 252 8.78 21.52 -2.13
C HIS A 252 7.87 22.75 -2.29
N LYS A 253 7.98 23.48 -3.41
CA LYS A 253 7.08 24.61 -3.71
C LYS A 253 5.66 24.13 -4.00
N GLN A 254 5.52 23.04 -4.77
CA GLN A 254 4.22 22.48 -5.13
C GLN A 254 3.51 21.82 -3.94
N TYR A 255 4.27 21.18 -3.05
CA TYR A 255 3.79 20.46 -1.88
C TYR A 255 4.56 20.89 -0.63
N PRO A 256 4.24 22.05 -0.02
CA PRO A 256 5.01 22.60 1.10
C PRO A 256 5.17 21.62 2.28
N HIS A 257 4.13 20.86 2.60
CA HIS A 257 4.11 19.89 3.70
C HIS A 257 4.84 18.57 3.43
N LEU A 258 5.35 18.35 2.21
CA LEU A 258 6.00 17.08 1.84
C LEU A 258 7.29 16.83 2.64
N PHE A 259 7.99 17.90 3.02
CA PHE A 259 9.31 17.82 3.66
C PHE A 259 9.34 18.35 5.11
N ILE A 260 8.20 18.79 5.65
CA ILE A 260 8.13 19.36 7.01
C ILE A 260 8.10 18.23 8.05
N LYS A 261 8.80 18.42 9.17
CA LYS A 261 8.71 17.53 10.32
C LYS A 261 7.26 17.43 10.78
N GLY A 262 6.77 16.22 11.09
CA GLY A 262 5.46 16.10 11.72
C GLY A 262 5.48 16.81 13.06
N GLU A 263 4.53 17.72 13.28
CA GLU A 263 4.20 18.17 14.63
C GLU A 263 3.79 16.99 15.51
#